data_AF-A0A962T7B4-F1
#
_entry.id   AF-A0A962T7B4-F1
#
_cell.length_a   1.000
_cell.length_b   1.000
_cell.length_c   1.000
_cell.angle_alpha   90.00
_cell.angle_beta   90.00
_cell.angle_gamma   90.00
#
_symmetry.space_group_name_H-M   'P 1'
#
loop_
_entity.id
_entity.type
_entity.pdbx_description
1 polymer ?
#
loop_
_entity_poly.entity_id
_entity_poly.type
_entity_poly.pdbx_seq_one_letter_code
_entity_poly.pdbx_strand_id
1 'polypeptide(L)'
;MRQVAQGCGSVTWQTIKPDSIGRMASGFRVKTMETTKQAEIDFDTWAELARTDPDAFERMRLAAIDSVIDSAPVENRERLRRLQWRIDQERKLARTPMAACLRISRMMWRTVLGEGGLQQRFSELQHAFHGRDAGEPTAPRAPADVIAFARAVD
;
A
#
# COMPACT_ATOMS: atom_id res chain seq x y z
N MET A 1 -1.97 46.53 -33.72
CA MET A 1 -1.06 45.84 -32.78
C MET A 1 -1.82 44.64 -32.21
N ARG A 2 -1.48 43.40 -32.64
CA ARG A 2 -0.86 42.30 -31.84
C ARG A 2 -1.66 41.94 -30.57
N GLN A 3 -1.93 40.71 -30.15
CA GLN A 3 -1.67 39.31 -30.55
C GLN A 3 -2.53 38.47 -29.53
N VAL A 4 -3.34 37.48 -29.95
CA VAL A 4 -3.15 36.00 -29.78
C VAL A 4 -3.58 35.35 -28.42
N ALA A 5 -4.28 34.19 -28.59
CA ALA A 5 -4.58 33.06 -27.69
C ALA A 5 -5.75 33.24 -26.69
N GLN A 6 -6.65 32.29 -26.40
CA GLN A 6 -6.69 30.80 -26.36
C GLN A 6 -8.18 30.38 -26.65
N GLY A 7 -8.63 29.20 -27.07
CA GLY A 7 -8.13 27.83 -27.01
C GLY A 7 -9.24 26.91 -26.44
N CYS A 8 -9.66 25.92 -27.24
CA CYS A 8 -10.20 24.60 -26.85
C CYS A 8 -11.56 24.44 -26.12
N GLY A 9 -12.55 23.95 -26.87
CA GLY A 9 -13.14 22.61 -26.67
C GLY A 9 -14.11 22.38 -25.50
N SER A 10 -15.40 22.64 -25.71
CA SER A 10 -16.46 22.11 -24.85
C SER A 10 -16.62 20.60 -25.08
N VAL A 11 -16.12 19.77 -24.16
CA VAL A 11 -16.39 18.33 -24.15
C VAL A 11 -17.79 18.10 -23.60
N THR A 12 -18.75 17.78 -24.47
CA THR A 12 -20.08 17.31 -24.06
C THR A 12 -19.99 15.84 -23.69
N TRP A 13 -20.17 15.50 -22.42
CA TRP A 13 -20.29 14.11 -21.98
C TRP A 13 -21.62 13.53 -22.47
N GLN A 14 -21.57 12.72 -23.53
CA GLN A 14 -22.69 11.84 -23.88
C GLN A 14 -22.73 10.68 -22.88
N THR A 15 -23.88 10.54 -22.20
CA THR A 15 -24.19 9.41 -21.32
C THR A 15 -24.22 8.12 -22.14
N ILE A 16 -23.17 7.31 -22.02
CA ILE A 16 -23.15 5.95 -22.57
C ILE A 16 -24.12 5.11 -21.72
N LYS A 17 -25.21 4.62 -22.33
CA LYS A 17 -26.13 3.68 -21.68
C LYS A 17 -25.39 2.35 -21.42
N PRO A 18 -25.48 1.78 -20.21
CA PRO A 18 -24.74 0.57 -19.87
C PRO A 18 -25.60 -0.66 -20.16
N ASP A 19 -25.94 -0.96 -21.42
CA ASP A 19 -26.68 -2.18 -21.74
C ASP A 19 -26.27 -2.74 -23.10
N SER A 20 -25.07 -3.35 -23.17
CA SER A 20 -24.74 -4.31 -24.23
C SER A 20 -23.39 -5.01 -24.01
N ILE A 21 -23.17 -5.66 -22.86
CA ILE A 21 -22.16 -6.74 -22.78
C ILE A 21 -22.76 -7.89 -21.97
N GLY A 22 -22.73 -9.07 -22.59
CA GLY A 22 -23.42 -10.27 -22.16
C GLY A 22 -23.17 -10.69 -20.71
N ARG A 23 -24.24 -11.23 -20.15
CA ARG A 23 -24.31 -11.96 -18.88
C ARG A 23 -23.27 -13.09 -18.84
N MET A 24 -22.25 -12.92 -17.99
CA MET A 24 -21.48 -14.03 -17.41
C MET A 24 -21.69 -13.99 -15.90
N ALA A 25 -22.24 -15.07 -15.35
CA ALA A 25 -22.57 -15.21 -13.95
C ALA A 25 -21.29 -15.42 -13.13
N SER A 26 -20.85 -14.39 -12.41
CA SER A 26 -20.16 -14.54 -11.13
C SER A 26 -20.41 -13.28 -10.32
N GLY A 27 -21.22 -13.43 -9.27
CA GLY A 27 -21.58 -12.34 -8.37
C GLY A 27 -20.41 -11.94 -7.49
N PHE A 28 -19.40 -11.27 -8.05
CA PHE A 28 -18.46 -10.49 -7.24
C PHE A 28 -19.09 -9.12 -6.97
N ARG A 29 -19.96 -9.07 -5.95
CA ARG A 29 -20.44 -7.79 -5.42
C ARG A 29 -19.24 -7.13 -4.74
N VAL A 30 -18.57 -6.23 -5.44
CA VAL A 30 -17.73 -5.21 -4.80
C VAL A 30 -18.66 -4.49 -3.82
N LYS A 31 -18.56 -4.81 -2.53
CA LYS A 31 -19.12 -3.91 -1.52
C LYS A 31 -18.40 -2.60 -1.75
N THR A 32 -19.16 -1.55 -2.09
CA THR A 32 -18.70 -0.17 -1.98
C THR A 32 -17.98 -0.06 -0.65
N MET A 33 -16.65 0.07 -0.70
CA MET A 33 -15.88 0.35 0.49
C MET A 33 -16.35 1.72 0.94
N GLU A 34 -17.10 1.76 2.04
CA GLU A 34 -17.35 3.01 2.76
C GLU A 34 -15.97 3.64 2.94
N THR A 35 -15.76 4.78 2.27
CA THR A 35 -14.55 5.56 2.42
C THR A 35 -14.55 6.04 3.86
N THR A 36 -13.91 5.26 4.73
CA THR A 36 -13.60 5.66 6.11
C THR A 36 -13.04 7.05 6.01
N LYS A 37 -13.78 8.03 6.55
CA LYS A 37 -13.43 9.45 6.56
C LYS A 37 -11.95 9.56 6.90
N GLN A 38 -11.10 9.76 5.90
CA GLN A 38 -9.72 10.14 6.15
C GLN A 38 -9.85 11.45 6.94
N ALA A 39 -9.17 11.53 8.08
CA ALA A 39 -9.07 12.79 8.81
C ALA A 39 -8.79 13.87 7.77
N GLU A 40 -9.58 14.94 7.77
CA GLU A 40 -9.47 16.03 6.81
C GLU A 40 -8.12 16.72 7.05
N ILE A 41 -7.08 16.18 6.42
CA ILE A 41 -5.72 16.71 6.48
C ILE A 41 -5.69 17.83 5.45
N ASP A 42 -5.74 19.06 5.93
CA ASP A 42 -5.47 20.22 5.10
C ASP A 42 -3.99 20.23 4.70
N PHE A 43 -3.73 19.90 3.43
CA PHE A 43 -2.40 19.78 2.88
C PHE A 43 -1.60 21.08 2.99
N ASP A 44 -2.22 22.22 2.70
CA ASP A 44 -1.54 23.51 2.64
C ASP A 44 -1.06 23.90 4.05
N THR A 45 -1.90 23.71 5.06
CA THR A 45 -1.53 23.94 6.47
C THR A 45 -0.36 23.06 6.91
N TRP A 46 -0.37 21.78 6.57
CA TRP A 46 0.70 20.85 6.97
C TRP A 46 2.01 21.12 6.20
N ALA A 47 1.92 21.54 4.94
CA ALA A 47 3.07 21.90 4.13
C ALA A 47 3.72 23.22 4.56
N GLU A 48 2.93 24.19 5.03
CA GLU A 48 3.46 25.40 5.68
C GLU A 48 4.14 25.03 7.01
N LEU A 49 3.47 24.23 7.86
CA LEU A 49 4.03 23.81 9.15
C LEU A 49 5.36 23.08 8.99
N ALA A 50 5.47 22.18 8.01
CA ALA A 50 6.73 21.47 7.72
C ALA A 50 7.88 22.41 7.31
N ARG A 51 7.58 23.59 6.76
CA ARG A 51 8.58 24.60 6.39
C ARG A 51 8.95 25.50 7.56
N THR A 52 7.99 25.85 8.42
CA THR A 52 8.20 26.81 9.52
C THR A 52 8.63 26.15 10.83
N ASP A 53 8.07 24.99 11.16
CA ASP A 53 8.37 24.22 12.38
C ASP A 53 8.34 22.71 12.08
N PRO A 54 9.47 22.15 11.62
CA PRO A 54 9.60 20.72 11.29
C PRO A 54 9.31 19.79 12.47
N ASP A 55 9.63 20.22 13.71
CA ASP A 55 9.43 19.41 14.90
C ASP A 55 7.94 19.33 15.26
N ALA A 56 7.20 20.42 15.14
CA ALA A 56 5.75 20.42 15.30
C ALA A 56 5.07 19.55 14.25
N PHE A 57 5.52 19.63 12.99
CA PHE A 57 5.03 18.76 11.94
C PHE A 57 5.21 17.27 12.27
N GLU A 58 6.39 16.85 12.73
CA GLU A 58 6.62 15.44 13.07
C GLU A 58 5.79 14.98 14.28
N ARG A 59 5.54 15.85 15.27
CA ARG A 59 4.61 15.55 16.38
C ARG A 59 3.20 15.31 15.87
N MET A 60 2.70 16.19 14.99
CA MET A 60 1.35 16.06 14.41
C MET A 60 1.23 14.82 13.52
N ARG A 61 2.26 14.53 12.73
CA ARG A 61 2.33 13.33 11.89
C ARG A 61 2.23 12.06 12.74
N LEU A 62 2.99 11.97 13.83
CA LEU A 62 2.94 10.81 14.73
C LEU A 62 1.57 10.65 15.38
N ALA A 63 0.99 11.74 15.89
CA ALA A 63 -0.35 11.71 16.50
C ALA A 63 -1.45 11.23 15.52
N ALA A 64 -1.39 11.67 14.25
CA ALA A 64 -2.33 11.22 13.22
C ALA A 64 -2.17 9.72 12.91
N ILE A 65 -0.93 9.23 12.87
CA ILE A 65 -0.65 7.80 12.66
C ILE A 65 -1.15 6.96 13.84
N ASP A 66 -0.85 7.39 15.07
CA ASP A 66 -1.29 6.69 16.29
C ASP A 66 -2.81 6.62 16.36
N SER A 67 -3.52 7.70 16.01
CA SER A 67 -4.98 7.69 15.92
C SER A 67 -5.51 6.64 14.95
N VAL A 68 -4.85 6.46 13.80
CA VAL A 68 -5.25 5.43 12.82
C VAL A 68 -4.98 4.03 13.38
N ILE A 69 -3.82 3.82 13.99
CA ILE A 69 -3.47 2.52 14.59
C ILE A 69 -4.45 2.17 15.71
N ASP A 70 -4.78 3.11 16.58
CA ASP A 70 -5.66 2.87 17.72
C ASP A 70 -7.12 2.65 17.29
N SER A 71 -7.54 3.21 16.14
CA SER A 71 -8.85 2.94 15.54
C SER A 71 -8.99 1.52 14.97
N ALA A 72 -7.88 0.81 14.72
CA ALA A 72 -7.90 -0.54 14.18
C ALA A 72 -8.29 -1.60 15.24
N PRO A 73 -8.81 -2.78 14.80
CA PRO A 73 -9.04 -3.92 15.69
C PRO A 73 -7.79 -4.30 16.48
N VAL A 74 -7.96 -4.70 17.74
CA VAL A 74 -6.87 -4.93 18.70
C VAL A 74 -5.83 -5.91 18.17
N GLU A 75 -6.27 -6.94 17.45
CA GLU A 75 -5.46 -8.00 16.86
C GLU A 75 -4.50 -7.46 15.78
N ASN A 76 -4.89 -6.35 15.13
CA ASN A 76 -4.12 -5.73 14.05
C ASN A 76 -3.16 -4.63 14.56
N ARG A 77 -3.39 -4.05 15.74
CA ARG A 77 -2.63 -2.89 16.24
C ARG A 77 -1.14 -3.17 16.35
N GLU A 78 -0.77 -4.32 16.90
CA GLU A 78 0.65 -4.68 17.06
C GLU A 78 1.35 -4.85 15.70
N ARG A 79 0.66 -5.45 14.72
CA ARG A 79 1.17 -5.57 13.35
C ARG A 79 1.34 -4.20 12.70
N LEU A 80 0.38 -3.29 12.89
CA LEU A 80 0.46 -1.93 12.35
C LEU A 80 1.60 -1.13 13.00
N ARG A 81 1.82 -1.24 14.31
CA ARG A 81 2.96 -0.59 14.99
C ARG A 81 4.30 -1.09 14.46
N ARG A 82 4.44 -2.40 14.22
CA ARG A 82 5.66 -2.97 13.60
C ARG A 82 5.87 -2.45 12.18
N LEU A 83 4.81 -2.32 11.39
CA LEU A 83 4.88 -1.74 10.05
C LEU A 83 5.29 -0.26 10.11
N GLN A 84 4.68 0.51 11.01
CA GLN A 84 5.00 1.91 11.21
C GLN A 84 6.47 2.11 11.61
N TRP A 85 6.97 1.31 12.55
CA TRP A 85 8.38 1.31 12.92
C TRP A 85 9.29 1.08 11.71
N ARG A 86 8.95 0.11 10.85
CA ARG A 86 9.71 -0.16 9.62
C ARG A 86 9.70 1.04 8.67
N ILE A 87 8.56 1.71 8.52
CA ILE A 87 8.44 2.94 7.72
C ILE A 87 9.35 4.04 8.28
N ASP A 88 9.35 4.24 9.60
CA ASP A 88 10.17 5.26 10.25
C ASP A 88 11.67 4.98 10.09
N GLN A 89 12.09 3.72 10.19
CA GLN A 89 13.48 3.36 9.92
C GLN A 89 13.86 3.60 8.46
N GLU A 90 12.96 3.31 7.51
CA GLU A 90 13.20 3.58 6.09
C GLU A 90 13.37 5.09 5.81
N ARG A 91 12.58 5.93 6.49
CA ARG A 91 12.72 7.40 6.45
C ARG A 91 14.06 7.86 7.02
N LYS A 92 14.43 7.39 8.22
CA LYS A 92 15.68 7.77 8.90
C LYS A 92 16.93 7.37 8.12
N LEU A 93 16.91 6.21 7.47
CA LEU A 93 18.04 5.68 6.70
C LEU A 93 18.15 6.29 5.30
N ALA A 94 17.12 6.99 4.81
CA ALA A 94 17.15 7.59 3.49
C ALA A 94 17.90 8.93 3.53
N ARG A 95 18.73 9.18 2.50
CA ARG A 95 19.50 10.42 2.38
C ARG A 95 18.63 11.65 2.06
N THR A 96 17.46 11.43 1.44
CA THR A 96 16.53 12.50 1.05
C THR A 96 15.08 12.06 1.26
N PRO A 97 14.13 13.00 1.46
CA PRO A 97 12.71 12.68 1.59
C PRO A 97 12.14 11.95 0.36
N MET A 98 12.59 12.33 -0.85
CA MET A 98 12.18 11.65 -2.08
C MET A 98 12.69 10.21 -2.14
N ALA A 99 13.94 9.96 -1.71
CA ALA A 99 14.46 8.60 -1.63
C ALA A 99 13.67 7.76 -0.62
N ALA A 100 13.27 8.33 0.51
CA ALA A 100 12.39 7.66 1.48
C ALA A 100 11.04 7.29 0.84
N CYS A 101 10.42 8.22 0.11
CA CYS A 101 9.16 7.99 -0.59
C CYS A 101 9.27 6.81 -1.57
N LEU A 102 10.29 6.80 -2.44
CA LEU A 102 10.52 5.70 -3.38
C LEU A 102 10.72 4.35 -2.67
N ARG A 103 11.52 4.36 -1.58
CA ARG A 103 11.78 3.16 -0.77
C ARG A 103 10.51 2.61 -0.11
N ILE A 104 9.68 3.48 0.47
CA ILE A 104 8.39 3.13 1.06
C ILE A 104 7.43 2.59 -0.02
N SER A 105 7.33 3.25 -1.18
CA SER A 105 6.49 2.78 -2.29
C SER A 105 6.90 1.37 -2.76
N ARG A 106 8.21 1.09 -2.83
CA ARG A 106 8.74 -0.24 -3.17
C ARG A 106 8.44 -1.27 -2.08
N MET A 107 8.43 -0.88 -0.81
CA MET A 107 8.00 -1.76 0.28
C MET A 107 6.53 -2.17 0.10
N MET A 108 5.64 -1.23 -0.23
CA MET A 108 4.22 -1.52 -0.50
C MET A 108 4.07 -2.50 -1.68
N TRP A 109 4.72 -2.20 -2.80
CA TRP A 109 4.65 -3.05 -3.99
C TRP A 109 5.23 -4.44 -3.78
N ARG A 110 6.27 -4.60 -2.95
CA ARG A 110 6.81 -5.93 -2.60
C ARG A 110 5.79 -6.80 -1.87
N THR A 111 4.92 -6.24 -1.04
CA THR A 111 3.88 -7.04 -0.38
C THR A 111 2.83 -7.55 -1.36
N VAL A 112 2.59 -6.83 -2.46
CA VAL A 112 1.59 -7.19 -3.47
C VAL A 112 2.17 -8.11 -4.55
N LEU A 113 3.30 -7.71 -5.13
CA LEU A 113 3.92 -8.31 -6.32
C LEU A 113 5.25 -9.02 -6.05
N GLY A 114 5.78 -8.92 -4.83
CA GLY A 114 7.02 -9.62 -4.47
C GLY A 114 6.80 -11.13 -4.32
N GLU A 115 7.90 -11.85 -4.16
CA GLU A 115 7.91 -13.28 -3.90
C GLU A 115 7.07 -13.61 -2.65
N GLY A 116 6.14 -14.56 -2.78
CA GLY A 116 5.19 -14.92 -1.72
C GLY A 116 4.14 -13.83 -1.42
N GLY A 117 4.06 -12.78 -2.24
CA GLY A 117 3.13 -11.66 -2.12
C GLY A 117 1.69 -12.01 -2.46
N LEU A 118 0.81 -11.03 -2.32
CA LEU A 118 -0.64 -11.20 -2.46
C LEU A 118 -1.04 -11.79 -3.82
N GLN A 119 -0.44 -11.35 -4.92
CA GLN A 119 -0.77 -11.83 -6.27
C GLN A 119 -0.48 -13.33 -6.43
N GLN A 120 0.65 -13.80 -5.92
CA GLN A 120 1.00 -15.23 -5.94
C GLN A 120 0.00 -16.05 -5.12
N ARG A 121 -0.36 -15.57 -3.91
CA ARG A 121 -1.35 -16.25 -3.05
C ARG A 121 -2.73 -16.33 -3.70
N PHE A 122 -3.16 -15.27 -4.38
CA PHE A 122 -4.40 -15.31 -5.15
C PHE A 122 -4.34 -16.32 -6.28
N SER A 123 -3.22 -16.40 -7.02
CA SER A 123 -3.03 -17.39 -8.08
C SER A 123 -3.10 -18.82 -7.52
N GLU A 124 -2.40 -19.08 -6.40
CA GLU A 124 -2.42 -20.38 -5.70
C GLU A 124 -3.84 -20.78 -5.30
N LEU A 125 -4.60 -19.86 -4.69
CA LEU A 125 -5.99 -20.08 -4.32
C LEU A 125 -6.87 -20.34 -5.55
N GLN A 126 -6.73 -19.53 -6.60
CA GLN A 126 -7.48 -19.71 -7.85
C GLN A 126 -7.22 -21.10 -8.43
N HIS A 127 -5.97 -21.56 -8.54
CA HIS A 127 -5.65 -22.91 -9.00
C HIS A 127 -6.27 -23.99 -8.11
N ALA A 128 -6.24 -23.83 -6.78
CA ALA A 128 -6.86 -24.77 -5.86
C ALA A 128 -8.39 -24.87 -6.03
N PHE A 129 -9.06 -23.75 -6.30
CA PHE A 129 -10.52 -23.69 -6.49
C PHE A 129 -10.98 -24.24 -7.85
N HIS A 130 -10.17 -24.14 -8.91
CA HIS A 130 -10.57 -24.58 -10.26
C HIS A 130 -10.39 -26.10 -10.48
N GLY A 131 -9.86 -26.81 -9.49
CA GLY A 131 -9.88 -28.27 -9.43
C GLY A 131 -8.78 -28.95 -10.25
N ARG A 132 -7.88 -29.63 -9.52
CA ARG A 132 -7.13 -30.83 -9.91
C ARG A 132 -6.84 -31.02 -11.40
N ASP A 133 -5.60 -30.71 -11.77
CA ASP A 133 -4.68 -31.78 -12.11
C ASP A 133 -3.72 -31.95 -10.94
N ALA A 134 -3.63 -33.16 -10.42
CA ALA A 134 -2.53 -33.55 -9.56
C ALA A 134 -1.25 -33.51 -10.40
N GLY A 135 -0.45 -32.46 -10.23
CA GLY A 135 0.79 -32.28 -10.97
C GLY A 135 1.77 -31.43 -10.19
N GLU A 136 2.82 -32.10 -9.69
CA GLU A 136 4.01 -31.56 -9.03
C GLU A 136 3.86 -31.08 -7.56
N PRO A 137 4.34 -31.88 -6.59
CA PRO A 137 4.78 -31.33 -5.31
C PRO A 137 5.75 -30.19 -5.61
N THR A 138 5.47 -28.98 -5.13
CA THR A 138 6.50 -27.95 -5.04
C THR A 138 7.67 -28.61 -4.31
N ALA A 139 8.82 -28.71 -4.98
CA ALA A 139 9.97 -29.49 -4.54
C ALA A 139 10.16 -29.40 -3.02
N PRO A 140 10.50 -30.51 -2.32
CA PRO A 140 10.69 -30.49 -0.89
C PRO A 140 11.60 -29.31 -0.56
N ARG A 141 11.04 -28.34 0.18
CA ARG A 141 11.77 -27.16 0.61
C ARG A 141 12.98 -27.69 1.37
N ALA A 142 14.16 -27.52 0.78
CA ALA A 142 15.38 -28.08 1.33
C ALA A 142 15.45 -27.70 2.81
N PRO A 143 15.78 -28.66 3.71
CA PRO A 143 15.92 -28.34 5.11
C PRO A 143 16.89 -27.16 5.23
N ALA A 144 16.46 -26.10 5.91
CA ALA A 144 17.31 -24.95 6.16
C ALA A 144 18.43 -25.42 7.09
N ASP A 145 19.68 -25.26 6.66
CA ASP A 145 20.82 -25.56 7.50
C ASP A 145 20.94 -24.46 8.57
N VAL A 146 20.74 -24.84 9.84
CA VAL A 146 20.80 -23.90 10.96
C VAL A 146 22.27 -23.69 11.29
N ILE A 147 22.85 -22.61 10.76
CA ILE A 147 24.21 -22.19 11.10
C ILE A 147 24.21 -21.70 12.55
N ALA A 148 24.78 -22.50 13.45
CA ALA A 148 25.05 -22.08 14.81
C ALA A 148 26.14 -21.00 14.80
N PHE A 149 25.82 -19.80 15.26
CA PHE A 149 26.84 -18.79 15.54
C PHE A 149 27.51 -19.17 16.87
N ALA A 150 28.75 -19.65 16.81
CA ALA A 150 29.55 -19.84 18.00
C ALA A 150 29.76 -18.47 18.66
N ARG A 151 29.36 -18.37 19.92
CA ARG A 151 29.72 -17.22 20.76
C ARG A 151 31.21 -17.37 21.06
N ALA A 152 32.03 -16.43 20.56
CA ALA A 152 33.42 -16.33 20.98
C ALA A 152 33.44 -16.20 22.51
N VAL A 153 34.10 -17.15 23.16
CA VAL A 153 34.41 -17.09 24.58
C VAL A 153 35.77 -16.40 24.65
N ASP A 154 35.77 -15.17 25.14
CA ASP A 154 36.96 -14.52 25.67
C ASP A 154 37.28 -15.08 27.06
#